data_AF-A0A3D5USD3-F1
#
_entry.id   AF-A0A3D5USD3-F1
#
_cell.length_a   1.000
_cell.length_b   1.000
_cell.length_c   1.000
_cell.angle_alpha   90.00
_cell.angle_beta   90.00
_cell.angle_gamma   90.00
#
_symmetry.space_group_name_H-M   'P 1'
#
loop_
_entity.id
_entity.type
_entity.pdbx_description
1 polymer ?
#
loop_
_entity_poly.entity_id
_entity_poly.type
_entity_poly.pdbx_seq_one_letter_code
_entity_poly.pdbx_strand_id
1 'polypeptide(L)'
;EAPKGGITEIDAAKRLEAFRAETGELKDVSFDTISGAGANGAIVHYRVTTATNMPLKPGELFLVDSGAQYMDGTTDVTRTIAIGTP
;
A
#
# COMPACT_ATOMS: atom_id res chain seq x y z
N GLU A 1 11.09 -2.86 -8.28
CA GLU A 1 10.79 -4.19 -7.71
C GLU A 1 9.50 -4.80 -8.26
N ALA A 2 8.32 -4.19 -8.12
CA ALA A 2 7.06 -4.82 -8.59
C ALA A 2 7.05 -5.34 -10.05
N PRO A 3 7.61 -4.64 -11.06
CA PRO A 3 7.67 -5.19 -12.43
C PRO A 3 8.52 -6.47 -12.58
N LYS A 4 9.41 -6.76 -11.63
CA LYS A 4 10.20 -8.01 -11.58
C LYS A 4 9.41 -9.18 -10.96
N GLY A 5 8.22 -8.91 -10.42
CA GLY A 5 7.40 -9.89 -9.69
C GLY A 5 7.81 -10.06 -8.23
N GLY A 6 7.08 -10.92 -7.51
CA GLY A 6 7.39 -11.33 -6.13
C GLY A 6 6.93 -10.35 -5.04
N ILE A 7 6.24 -9.27 -5.38
CA ILE A 7 5.65 -8.32 -4.42
C ILE A 7 4.15 -8.50 -4.41
N THR A 8 3.56 -8.62 -3.22
CA THR A 8 2.11 -8.67 -3.01
C THR A 8 1.56 -7.39 -2.37
N GLU A 9 0.25 -7.24 -2.34
CA GLU A 9 -0.45 -6.14 -1.66
C GLU A 9 -0.01 -6.00 -0.19
N ILE A 10 0.08 -7.12 0.55
CA ILE A 10 0.56 -7.15 1.94
C ILE A 10 2.03 -6.74 2.03
N ASP A 11 2.88 -7.20 1.12
CA ASP A 11 4.31 -6.83 1.14
C ASP A 11 4.50 -5.32 0.94
N ALA A 12 3.74 -4.72 0.02
CA ALA A 12 3.77 -3.28 -0.21
C ALA A 12 3.31 -2.51 1.03
N ALA A 13 2.20 -2.92 1.66
CA ALA A 13 1.70 -2.27 2.87
C ALA A 13 2.70 -2.36 4.03
N LYS A 14 3.23 -3.56 4.30
CA LYS A 14 4.25 -3.78 5.34
C LYS A 14 5.52 -2.98 5.08
N ARG A 15 5.97 -2.90 3.81
CA ARG A 15 7.18 -2.14 3.48
C ARG A 15 6.98 -0.65 3.69
N LEU A 16 5.81 -0.12 3.34
CA LEU A 16 5.46 1.28 3.55
C LEU A 16 5.44 1.64 5.05
N GLU A 17 4.84 0.80 5.88
CA GLU A 17 4.85 0.99 7.34
C GLU A 17 6.27 0.90 7.90
N ALA A 18 7.09 -0.04 7.44
CA ALA A 18 8.49 -0.14 7.84
C ALA A 18 9.28 1.15 7.51
N PHE A 19 9.06 1.76 6.34
CA PHE A 19 9.69 3.05 6.03
C PHE A 19 9.24 4.17 6.99
N ARG A 20 7.98 4.17 7.42
CA ARG A 20 7.53 5.12 8.44
C ARG A 20 8.19 4.85 9.79
N ALA A 21 8.30 3.58 10.19
CA ALA A 21 8.95 3.19 11.44
C ALA A 21 10.45 3.52 11.44
N GLU A 22 11.13 3.44 10.30
CA GLU A 22 12.55 3.81 10.13
C GLU A 22 12.85 5.28 10.49
N THR A 23 11.84 6.16 10.48
CA THR A 23 11.99 7.57 10.93
C THR A 23 12.22 7.70 12.43
N GLY A 24 11.82 6.71 13.23
CA GLY A 24 11.82 6.79 14.70
C GLY A 24 10.71 7.64 15.30
N GLU A 25 9.85 8.25 14.47
CA GLU A 25 8.81 9.20 14.93
C GLU A 25 7.38 8.64 14.86
N LEU A 26 7.20 7.50 14.16
CA LEU A 26 5.91 6.84 14.00
C LEU A 26 5.30 6.49 15.37
N LYS A 27 4.07 6.94 15.61
CA LYS A 27 3.26 6.53 16.77
C LYS A 27 2.36 5.36 16.47
N ASP A 28 1.64 5.43 15.36
CA ASP A 28 0.80 4.37 14.84
C ASP A 28 0.43 4.69 13.38
N VAL A 29 -0.17 3.74 12.66
CA VAL A 29 -0.89 4.06 11.42
C VAL A 29 -2.17 4.84 11.75
N SER A 30 -2.58 5.78 10.90
CA SER A 30 -3.83 6.52 11.12
C SER A 30 -5.07 5.74 10.68
N PHE A 31 -4.87 4.73 9.83
CA PHE A 31 -5.86 3.74 9.39
C PHE A 31 -5.13 2.55 8.74
N ASP A 32 -5.84 1.41 8.59
CA ASP A 32 -5.31 0.25 7.86
C ASP A 32 -5.01 0.64 6.40
N THR A 33 -3.77 0.43 5.96
CA THR A 33 -3.38 0.76 4.58
C THR A 33 -4.25 0.01 3.56
N ILE A 34 -4.87 0.77 2.65
CA ILE A 34 -5.55 0.21 1.47
C ILE A 34 -4.46 -0.07 0.45
N SER A 35 -4.26 -1.33 0.12
CA SER A 35 -3.25 -1.80 -0.85
C SER A 35 -3.95 -2.72 -1.84
N GLY A 36 -4.31 -2.18 -3.00
CA GLY A 36 -5.17 -2.84 -3.99
C GLY A 36 -4.51 -2.93 -5.36
N ALA A 37 -4.26 -4.15 -5.83
CA ALA A 37 -3.77 -4.44 -7.18
C ALA A 37 -4.94 -4.76 -8.14
N GLY A 38 -4.86 -4.26 -9.37
CA GLY A 38 -5.84 -4.53 -10.42
C GLY A 38 -7.28 -4.27 -9.96
N ALA A 39 -8.14 -5.29 -10.05
CA ALA A 39 -9.55 -5.20 -9.68
C ALA A 39 -9.78 -4.87 -8.19
N ASN A 40 -8.87 -5.23 -7.29
CA ASN A 40 -9.00 -4.89 -5.86
C ASN A 40 -8.91 -3.38 -5.64
N GLY A 41 -8.13 -2.66 -6.46
CA GLY A 41 -8.01 -1.21 -6.42
C GLY A 41 -9.30 -0.47 -6.83
N ALA A 42 -10.29 -1.16 -7.41
CA ALA A 42 -11.59 -0.59 -7.73
C ALA A 42 -12.59 -0.62 -6.55
N ILE A 43 -12.27 -1.34 -5.47
CA ILE A 43 -13.09 -1.41 -4.26
C ILE A 43 -12.66 -0.26 -3.33
N VAL A 44 -13.53 0.75 -3.18
CA VAL A 44 -13.21 2.05 -2.54
C VAL A 44 -12.45 1.92 -1.21
N HIS A 45 -12.94 1.11 -0.28
CA HIS A 45 -12.28 0.85 1.01
C HIS A 45 -11.84 -0.62 1.11
N TYR A 46 -11.13 -1.12 0.10
CA TYR A 46 -10.56 -2.47 0.10
C TYR A 46 -9.64 -2.68 1.31
N ARG A 47 -9.79 -3.82 1.98
CA ARG A 47 -8.84 -4.29 2.99
C ARG A 47 -8.27 -5.62 2.54
N VAL A 48 -6.96 -5.65 2.31
CA VAL A 48 -6.28 -6.88 1.95
C VAL A 48 -6.31 -7.87 3.12
N THR A 49 -6.57 -9.13 2.80
CA THR A 49 -6.48 -10.26 3.72
C THR A 49 -5.50 -11.29 3.18
N THR A 50 -5.06 -12.25 3.98
CA THR A 50 -4.23 -13.36 3.49
C THR A 50 -4.91 -14.19 2.39
N ALA A 51 -6.25 -14.20 2.36
CA ALA A 51 -7.02 -14.90 1.33
C ALA A 51 -7.18 -14.09 0.03
N THR A 52 -7.12 -12.76 0.10
CA THR A 52 -7.33 -11.86 -1.05
C THR A 52 -6.04 -11.19 -1.55
N ASN A 53 -4.91 -11.43 -0.87
CA ASN A 53 -3.60 -10.84 -1.15
C ASN A 53 -3.12 -11.19 -2.56
N MET A 54 -3.24 -10.24 -3.49
CA MET A 54 -2.79 -10.44 -4.86
C MET A 54 -1.33 -10.01 -5.09
N PRO A 55 -0.61 -10.65 -6.02
CA PRO A 55 0.67 -10.13 -6.50
C PRO A 55 0.45 -8.89 -7.36
N LEU A 56 1.38 -7.93 -7.30
CA LEU A 56 1.41 -6.77 -8.19
C LEU A 56 1.98 -7.21 -9.55
N LYS A 57 1.15 -7.22 -10.60
CA LYS A 57 1.55 -7.72 -11.93
C LYS A 57 1.82 -6.59 -12.92
N PRO A 58 2.79 -6.75 -13.84
CA PRO A 58 2.94 -5.85 -14.98
C PRO A 58 1.65 -5.71 -15.79
N GLY A 59 1.32 -4.49 -16.22
CA GLY A 59 0.10 -4.16 -16.96
C GLY A 59 -1.13 -3.89 -16.09
N GLU A 60 -1.01 -3.96 -14.76
CA GLU A 60 -2.07 -3.61 -13.82
C GLU A 60 -1.79 -2.27 -13.12
N LEU A 61 -2.86 -1.63 -12.64
CA LEU A 61 -2.75 -0.51 -11.71
C LEU A 61 -2.60 -1.03 -10.28
N PHE A 62 -1.85 -0.29 -9.47
CA PHE A 62 -1.74 -0.47 -8.04
C PHE A 62 -2.16 0.82 -7.34
N LEU A 63 -3.17 0.74 -6.49
CA LEU A 63 -3.61 1.83 -5.62
C LEU A 63 -3.09 1.56 -4.21
N VAL A 64 -2.47 2.58 -3.61
CA VAL A 64 -2.10 2.59 -2.20
C VAL A 64 -2.66 3.85 -1.55
N ASP A 65 -3.46 3.65 -0.51
CA ASP A 65 -3.95 4.70 0.38
C ASP A 65 -3.44 4.43 1.79
N SER A 66 -2.75 5.40 2.38
CA SER A 66 -2.05 5.17 3.62
C SER A 66 -1.90 6.44 4.44
N GLY A 67 -1.90 6.28 5.75
CA GLY A 67 -1.64 7.38 6.67
C GLY A 67 -1.00 6.92 7.97
N ALA A 68 -0.47 7.87 8.73
CA ALA A 68 0.20 7.64 10.00
C ALA A 68 0.01 8.80 10.98
N GLN A 69 0.18 8.46 12.25
CA GLN A 69 0.14 9.35 13.40
C GLN A 69 1.57 9.64 13.88
N TYR A 70 1.83 10.91 14.16
CA TYR A 70 3.08 11.43 14.72
C TYR A 70 2.74 12.39 15.88
N MET A 71 3.75 12.84 16.63
CA MET A 71 3.51 13.80 17.74
C MET A 71 3.00 15.16 17.24
N ASP A 72 3.37 15.53 16.03
CA ASP A 72 3.16 16.83 15.39
C ASP A 72 2.02 16.82 14.37
N GLY A 73 1.43 15.66 14.06
CA GLY A 73 0.26 15.60 13.20
C GLY A 73 -0.14 14.21 12.70
N THR A 74 -1.15 14.23 11.85
CA THR A 74 -1.73 13.05 11.17
C THR A 74 -1.57 13.21 9.67
N THR A 75 -1.21 12.12 9.00
CA THR A 75 -1.08 12.08 7.53
C THR A 75 -2.15 11.19 6.90
N ASP A 76 -2.48 11.52 5.66
CA ASP A 76 -3.38 10.76 4.79
C ASP A 76 -2.98 11.05 3.33
N VAL A 77 -2.65 10.00 2.56
CA VAL A 77 -2.20 10.14 1.17
C VAL A 77 -2.49 8.90 0.33
N THR A 78 -3.11 9.14 -0.82
CA THR A 78 -3.35 8.14 -1.86
C THR A 78 -2.47 8.34 -3.09
N ARG A 79 -1.99 7.24 -3.69
CA ARG A 79 -1.34 7.21 -5.00
C ARG A 79 -1.81 6.01 -5.81
N THR A 80 -1.94 6.20 -7.11
CA THR A 80 -2.18 5.12 -8.09
C THR A 80 -1.01 5.07 -9.06
N ILE A 81 -0.44 3.88 -9.24
CA ILE A 81 0.78 3.65 -10.01
C ILE A 81 0.51 2.54 -11.04
N ALA A 82 0.91 2.75 -12.28
CA ALA A 82 0.96 1.67 -13.27
C ALA A 82 2.17 0.77 -13.00
N ILE A 83 1.96 -0.53 -12.90
CA ILE A 83 3.04 -1.50 -12.73
C ILE A 83 3.56 -1.89 -14.12
N GLY A 84 4.80 -1.51 -14.42
CA GLY A 84 5.38 -1.70 -15.76
C GLY A 84 4.93 -0.62 -16.73
N THR A 85 4.78 -0.97 -18.01
CA THR A 85 4.28 -0.04 -19.02
C THR A 85 2.75 0.05 -18.92
N PRO A 86 2.17 1.27 -18.79
CA PRO A 86 0.72 1.46 -18.81
C PRO A 86 0.10 1.14 -20.18
#